data_AF-A0A8X8CAH3-F1
#
_entry.id   AF-A0A8X8CAH3-F1
#
_cell.length_a   1.000
_cell.length_b   1.000
_cell.length_c   1.000
_cell.angle_alpha   90.00
_cell.angle_beta   90.00
_cell.angle_gamma   90.00
#
_symmetry.space_group_name_H-M   'P 1'
#
loop_
_entity.id
_entity.type
_entity.pdbx_description
1 polymer ?
#
loop_
_entity_poly.entity_id
_entity_poly.type
_entity_poly.pdbx_seq_one_letter_code
_entity_poly.pdbx_strand_id
1 'polypeptide(L)'
;MGVAGGTPLTITAISSSQVKAHLVVNFLCFICNAFNYSPNLLRYGEFVIPLTCAVGCFWYKLDVVSAGKNFTKIRKAITAGFFFHAARKDPQEGYRTLVENQPVYIHPSSALFQRQPDWVIYHELVMTTKEYMREVTVIDPKWLVELAPRFFKVSDPTKMSKRKRQERIEPLYDRYHEPNSWRLSKRRA
;
A
#
# COMPACT_ATOMS: atom_id res chain seq x y z
N MET A 1 -10.39 29.84 -9.17
CA MET A 1 -9.95 28.59 -9.83
C MET A 1 -8.57 28.24 -9.28
N GLY A 2 -8.52 27.43 -8.22
CA GLY A 2 -7.28 27.07 -7.54
C GLY A 2 -6.84 25.67 -7.93
N VAL A 3 -5.71 25.56 -8.63
CA VAL A 3 -5.04 24.29 -8.94
C VAL A 3 -4.25 23.84 -7.70
N ALA A 4 -4.77 22.84 -7.00
CA ALA A 4 -4.04 22.14 -5.93
C ALA A 4 -2.97 21.23 -6.58
N GLY A 5 -1.76 21.77 -6.75
CA GLY A 5 -0.58 21.01 -7.15
C GLY A 5 -0.10 20.13 -6.00
N GLY A 6 -0.64 18.92 -5.89
CA GLY A 6 -0.12 17.89 -5.00
C GLY A 6 1.23 17.38 -5.51
N THR A 7 2.32 17.73 -4.82
CA THR A 7 3.66 17.19 -5.10
C THR A 7 3.66 15.67 -4.91
N PRO A 8 4.18 14.86 -5.85
CA PRO A 8 4.24 13.41 -5.69
C PRO A 8 5.33 13.05 -4.66
N LEU A 9 4.91 12.83 -3.41
CA LEU A 9 5.76 12.28 -2.36
C LEU A 9 6.26 10.91 -2.80
N THR A 10 7.54 10.80 -3.15
CA THR A 10 8.14 9.56 -3.64
C THR A 10 8.82 8.84 -2.47
N ILE A 11 8.09 7.92 -1.82
CA ILE A 11 8.66 7.16 -0.71
C ILE A 11 9.55 6.04 -1.24
N THR A 12 10.79 5.97 -0.76
CA THR A 12 11.72 4.86 -1.04
C THR A 12 11.85 3.97 0.20
N ALA A 13 11.59 2.66 0.04
CA ALA A 13 11.86 1.66 1.09
C ALA A 13 13.36 1.34 1.15
N ILE A 14 13.88 1.13 2.36
CA ILE A 14 15.28 0.74 2.58
C ILE A 14 15.30 -0.76 2.90
N SER A 15 16.11 -1.52 2.17
CA SER A 15 16.36 -2.93 2.48
C SER A 15 17.14 -3.04 3.79
N SER A 16 16.54 -3.60 4.83
CA SER A 16 17.28 -4.20 5.93
C SER A 16 16.46 -5.27 6.61
N SER A 17 17.11 -6.42 6.78
CA SER A 17 16.74 -7.51 7.66
C SER A 17 16.47 -7.01 9.08
N GLN A 18 15.58 -7.73 9.77
CA GLN A 18 15.12 -7.54 11.15
C GLN A 18 14.01 -6.49 11.33
N VAL A 19 12.75 -6.94 11.28
CA VAL A 19 11.67 -6.30 12.05
C VAL A 19 10.82 -7.39 12.70
N LYS A 20 11.19 -7.71 13.95
CA LYS A 20 10.34 -8.39 14.91
C LYS A 20 10.21 -7.48 16.13
N ALA A 21 8.98 -7.37 16.63
CA ALA A 21 8.57 -6.70 17.86
C ALA A 21 8.54 -5.14 17.84
N HIS A 22 7.36 -4.59 17.57
CA HIS A 22 6.59 -3.72 18.49
C HIS A 22 5.41 -3.12 17.71
N LEU A 23 4.25 -3.79 17.65
CA LEU A 23 2.93 -3.16 17.45
C LEU A 23 1.78 -4.20 17.45
N VAL A 24 1.65 -4.99 18.53
CA VAL A 24 0.52 -5.93 18.68
C VAL A 24 -0.70 -5.30 19.38
N VAL A 25 -0.58 -4.10 19.94
CA VAL A 25 -1.63 -3.55 20.84
C VAL A 25 -2.78 -2.84 20.10
N ASN A 26 -2.62 -2.44 18.83
CA ASN A 26 -3.70 -1.81 18.04
C ASN A 26 -4.39 -2.72 17.03
N PHE A 27 -3.91 -3.97 16.88
CA PHE A 27 -4.37 -4.87 15.83
C PHE A 27 -5.56 -5.74 16.26
N LEU A 28 -5.65 -6.06 17.55
CA LEU A 28 -6.66 -6.97 18.09
C LEU A 28 -8.07 -6.38 18.17
N CYS A 29 -8.24 -5.06 18.21
CA CYS A 29 -9.57 -4.44 18.29
C CYS A 29 -10.28 -4.34 16.92
N PHE A 30 -9.53 -4.34 15.81
CA PHE A 30 -10.11 -4.08 14.49
C PHE A 30 -10.53 -5.34 13.72
N ILE A 31 -9.88 -6.49 13.98
CA ILE A 31 -10.23 -7.77 13.33
C ILE A 31 -11.68 -8.20 13.67
N CYS A 32 -12.25 -7.69 14.77
CA CYS A 32 -13.60 -8.07 15.19
C CYS A 32 -14.75 -7.43 14.38
N ASN A 33 -14.50 -6.41 13.54
CA ASN A 33 -15.58 -5.69 12.84
C ASN A 33 -15.48 -5.64 11.30
N ALA A 34 -14.36 -6.10 10.71
CA ALA A 34 -14.17 -6.11 9.25
C ALA A 34 -14.69 -7.40 8.56
N PHE A 35 -15.04 -8.44 9.31
CA PHE A 35 -15.45 -9.75 8.78
C PHE A 35 -16.95 -9.88 8.44
N ASN A 36 -17.62 -8.77 8.13
CA ASN A 36 -19.04 -8.76 7.77
C ASN A 36 -19.25 -8.97 6.26
N TYR A 37 -18.73 -10.06 5.67
CA TYR A 37 -19.10 -10.52 4.32
C TYR A 37 -18.69 -11.99 4.08
N SER A 38 -19.11 -12.92 4.95
CA SER A 38 -19.13 -14.35 4.60
C SER A 38 -20.10 -15.14 5.48
N PRO A 39 -21.05 -15.91 4.92
CA PRO A 39 -22.04 -16.70 5.69
C PRO A 39 -21.44 -17.91 6.44
N ASN A 40 -20.14 -18.15 6.35
CA ASN A 40 -19.47 -19.28 7.02
C ASN A 40 -19.05 -19.01 8.48
N LEU A 41 -19.38 -17.84 9.04
CA LEU A 41 -18.83 -17.37 10.32
C LEU A 41 -19.74 -17.59 11.54
N LEU A 42 -20.65 -18.56 11.54
CA LEU A 42 -21.39 -18.93 12.76
C LEU A 42 -20.59 -19.81 13.73
N ARG A 43 -19.40 -20.28 13.36
CA ARG A 43 -18.52 -21.09 14.23
C ARG A 43 -17.39 -20.32 14.93
N TYR A 44 -17.19 -19.04 14.61
CA TYR A 44 -16.13 -18.21 15.22
C TYR A 44 -16.63 -17.29 16.34
N GLY A 45 -17.95 -17.19 16.55
CA GLY A 45 -18.56 -16.30 17.55
C GLY A 45 -18.41 -16.74 19.01
N GLU A 46 -18.15 -18.02 19.27
CA GLU A 46 -18.10 -18.55 20.65
C GLU A 46 -16.68 -18.62 21.26
N PHE A 47 -15.62 -18.46 20.47
CA PHE A 47 -14.24 -18.67 20.95
C PHE A 47 -13.34 -17.43 20.97
N VAL A 48 -13.62 -16.40 20.17
CA VAL A 48 -12.66 -15.29 19.93
C VAL A 48 -12.92 -14.04 20.79
N ILE A 49 -14.13 -13.90 21.33
CA ILE A 49 -14.53 -12.75 22.17
C ILE A 49 -13.89 -12.76 23.58
N PRO A 50 -13.71 -13.90 24.29
CA PRO A 50 -13.19 -13.86 25.67
C PRO A 50 -11.67 -13.62 25.75
N LEU A 51 -10.88 -14.13 24.79
CA LEU A 51 -9.42 -14.07 24.89
C LEU A 51 -8.83 -12.69 24.56
N THR A 52 -9.49 -11.91 23.71
CA THR A 52 -9.01 -10.59 23.28
C THR A 52 -9.38 -9.48 24.27
N CYS A 53 -10.50 -9.61 24.98
CA CYS A 53 -10.86 -8.76 26.12
C CYS A 53 -9.96 -8.97 27.37
N ALA A 54 -9.48 -10.20 27.60
CA ALA A 54 -8.74 -10.53 28.82
C ALA A 54 -7.30 -10.00 28.86
N VAL A 55 -6.61 -9.89 27.71
CA VAL A 55 -5.17 -9.53 27.72
C VAL A 55 -4.94 -8.02 27.72
N GLY A 56 -5.77 -7.24 27.00
CA GLY A 56 -5.64 -5.78 26.89
C GLY A 56 -6.26 -4.98 28.03
N CYS A 57 -7.45 -5.39 28.48
CA CYS A 57 -8.22 -4.60 29.44
C CYS A 57 -7.74 -4.79 30.88
N PHE A 58 -7.17 -5.97 31.20
CA PHE A 58 -6.91 -6.37 32.58
C PHE A 58 -5.62 -5.81 33.17
N TRP A 59 -4.60 -5.51 32.36
CA TRP A 59 -3.29 -5.05 32.84
C TRP A 59 -3.03 -3.56 32.65
N TYR A 60 -3.61 -2.91 31.63
CA TYR A 60 -3.23 -1.54 31.24
C TYR A 60 -4.35 -0.50 31.34
N LYS A 61 -5.56 -0.88 31.80
CA LYS A 61 -6.74 0.00 31.93
C LYS A 61 -6.97 0.90 30.69
N LEU A 62 -7.08 0.29 29.52
CA LEU A 62 -7.39 1.01 28.29
C LEU A 62 -8.91 1.00 28.05
N ASP A 63 -9.48 2.19 27.86
CA ASP A 63 -10.89 2.34 27.54
C ASP A 63 -11.17 1.86 26.11
N VAL A 64 -12.10 0.91 25.98
CA VAL A 64 -12.58 0.43 24.69
C VAL A 64 -13.56 1.46 24.13
N VAL A 65 -13.05 2.35 23.28
CA VAL A 65 -13.86 3.40 22.61
C VAL A 65 -13.93 3.14 21.11
N SER A 66 -15.14 3.17 20.55
CA SER A 66 -15.32 3.05 19.10
C SER A 66 -14.92 4.34 18.37
N ALA A 67 -14.31 4.21 17.19
CA ALA A 67 -13.86 5.36 16.40
C ALA A 67 -15.01 6.16 15.71
N GLY A 68 -16.26 5.73 15.88
CA GLY A 68 -17.43 6.33 15.22
C GLY A 68 -17.28 6.38 13.70
N LYS A 69 -17.59 7.52 13.09
CA LYS A 69 -17.50 7.77 11.63
C LYS A 69 -16.10 8.20 11.16
N ASN A 70 -15.09 8.17 12.03
CA ASN A 70 -13.74 8.65 11.70
C ASN A 70 -12.90 7.57 10.99
N PHE A 71 -13.17 7.35 9.71
CA PHE A 71 -12.46 6.34 8.89
C PHE A 71 -10.95 6.59 8.77
N THR A 72 -10.50 7.83 8.94
CA THR A 72 -9.07 8.18 8.90
C THR A 72 -8.28 7.55 10.05
N LYS A 73 -8.83 7.55 11.27
CA LYS A 73 -8.17 6.94 12.44
C LYS A 73 -8.03 5.44 12.26
N ILE A 74 -9.08 4.82 11.71
CA ILE A 74 -9.12 3.40 11.37
C ILE A 74 -8.04 3.05 10.33
N ARG A 75 -7.98 3.79 9.22
CA ARG A 75 -6.98 3.53 8.17
C ARG A 75 -5.56 3.76 8.67
N LYS A 76 -5.32 4.76 9.53
CA LYS A 76 -4.03 4.95 10.21
C LYS A 76 -3.66 3.74 11.07
N ALA A 77 -4.60 3.18 11.82
CA ALA A 77 -4.34 1.98 12.64
C ALA A 77 -4.00 0.76 11.78
N ILE A 78 -4.72 0.53 10.68
CA ILE A 78 -4.41 -0.53 9.71
C ILE A 78 -3.02 -0.32 9.11
N THR A 79 -2.70 0.91 8.71
CA THR A 79 -1.38 1.29 8.18
C THR A 79 -0.26 0.98 9.17
N ALA A 80 -0.50 1.18 10.47
CA ALA A 80 0.51 0.94 11.50
C ALA A 80 0.86 -0.55 11.67
N GLY A 81 -0.07 -1.46 11.41
CA GLY A 81 0.20 -2.89 11.46
C GLY A 81 0.64 -3.50 10.12
N PHE A 82 0.16 -2.95 9.00
CA PHE A 82 0.43 -3.46 7.64
C PHE A 82 1.36 -2.56 6.82
N PHE A 83 2.26 -1.81 7.46
CA PHE A 83 3.14 -0.87 6.76
C PHE A 83 4.09 -1.54 5.75
N PHE A 84 4.39 -2.83 5.91
CA PHE A 84 5.17 -3.61 4.94
C PHE A 84 4.39 -3.95 3.67
N HIS A 85 3.07 -4.07 3.75
CA HIS A 85 2.20 -4.44 2.64
C HIS A 85 1.66 -3.20 1.92
N ALA A 86 2.56 -2.26 1.64
CA ALA A 86 2.26 -1.03 0.95
C ALA A 86 2.65 -1.13 -0.53
N ALA A 87 1.78 -0.65 -1.40
CA ALA A 87 2.01 -0.59 -2.84
C ALA A 87 1.66 0.80 -3.40
N ARG A 88 2.39 1.18 -4.45
CA ARG A 88 2.21 2.42 -5.18
C ARG A 88 1.82 2.12 -6.61
N LYS A 89 0.91 2.93 -7.16
CA LYS A 89 0.57 2.90 -8.57
C LYS A 89 1.77 3.34 -9.41
N ASP A 90 2.10 2.56 -10.43
CA ASP A 90 3.08 2.91 -11.45
C ASP A 90 2.35 3.18 -12.78
N PRO A 91 2.76 4.22 -13.55
CA PRO A 91 2.02 4.62 -14.75
C PRO A 91 2.02 3.59 -15.90
N GLN A 92 2.97 2.64 -15.87
CA GLN A 92 3.20 1.69 -16.98
C GLN A 92 2.69 0.28 -16.66
N GLU A 93 2.96 -0.22 -15.45
CA GLU A 93 2.76 -1.63 -15.09
C GLU A 93 1.66 -1.89 -14.04
N GLY A 94 0.86 -0.88 -13.68
CA GLY A 94 -0.21 -1.03 -12.70
C GLY A 94 0.23 -0.60 -11.31
N TYR A 95 0.54 -1.54 -10.41
CA TYR A 95 1.07 -1.21 -9.07
C TYR A 95 2.40 -1.92 -8.85
N ARG A 96 3.24 -1.33 -7.99
CA ARG A 96 4.46 -1.96 -7.48
C ARG A 96 4.52 -1.91 -5.97
N THR A 97 4.97 -3.00 -5.36
CA THR A 97 5.20 -3.07 -3.92
C THR A 97 6.36 -2.17 -3.52
N LEU A 98 6.28 -1.53 -2.35
CA LEU A 98 7.35 -0.63 -1.90
C LEU A 98 8.62 -1.38 -1.51
N VAL A 99 8.47 -2.58 -0.95
CA VAL A 99 9.58 -3.39 -0.43
C VAL A 99 10.35 -4.05 -1.57
N GLU A 100 9.65 -4.81 -2.41
CA GLU A 100 10.27 -5.70 -3.41
C GLU A 100 10.25 -5.09 -4.82
N ASN A 101 9.53 -3.98 -5.03
CA ASN A 101 9.30 -3.39 -6.35
C ASN A 101 8.70 -4.38 -7.35
N GLN A 102 7.92 -5.34 -6.86
CA GLN A 102 7.30 -6.37 -7.67
C GLN A 102 5.99 -5.85 -8.28
N PRO A 103 5.70 -6.13 -9.57
CA PRO A 103 4.47 -5.71 -10.21
C PRO A 103 3.27 -6.51 -9.69
N VAL A 104 2.32 -5.79 -9.09
CA VAL A 104 1.11 -6.36 -8.47
C VAL A 104 -0.14 -5.68 -9.03
N TYR A 105 -1.28 -6.37 -8.96
CA TYR A 105 -2.54 -5.91 -9.51
C TYR A 105 -3.65 -5.97 -8.45
N ILE A 106 -4.67 -5.12 -8.55
CA ILE A 106 -5.85 -5.21 -7.69
C ILE A 106 -6.71 -6.37 -8.19
N HIS A 107 -7.10 -7.29 -7.30
CA HIS A 107 -8.00 -8.38 -7.65
C HIS A 107 -9.38 -7.83 -8.09
N PRO A 108 -10.01 -8.33 -9.18
CA PRO A 108 -11.27 -7.80 -9.71
C PRO A 108 -12.46 -7.87 -8.73
N SER A 109 -12.43 -8.80 -7.77
CA SER A 109 -13.43 -8.88 -6.69
C SER A 109 -13.34 -7.73 -5.67
N SER A 110 -12.25 -6.95 -5.69
CA SER A 110 -12.03 -5.87 -4.72
C SER A 110 -12.85 -4.63 -5.07
N ALA A 111 -13.41 -3.97 -4.05
CA ALA A 111 -14.18 -2.74 -4.21
C ALA A 111 -13.40 -1.56 -4.84
N LEU A 112 -12.06 -1.59 -4.77
CA LEU A 112 -11.19 -0.53 -5.29
C LEU A 112 -10.75 -0.73 -6.75
N PHE A 113 -11.22 -1.79 -7.43
CA PHE A 113 -10.82 -2.10 -8.79
C PHE A 113 -11.11 -0.96 -9.79
N GLN A 114 -12.24 -0.28 -9.63
CA GLN A 114 -12.65 0.81 -10.53
C GLN A 114 -11.95 2.15 -10.23
N ARG A 115 -11.71 2.48 -8.95
CA ARG A 115 -11.19 3.79 -8.55
C ARG A 115 -9.69 3.93 -8.74
N GLN A 116 -8.94 2.84 -8.58
CA GLN A 116 -7.48 2.76 -8.77
C GLN A 116 -6.68 3.94 -8.16
N PRO A 117 -6.71 4.12 -6.82
CA PRO A 117 -5.98 5.18 -6.13
C PRO A 117 -4.46 4.98 -6.17
N ASP A 118 -3.69 6.05 -6.01
CA ASP A 118 -2.22 5.99 -6.20
C ASP A 118 -1.47 5.22 -5.10
N TRP A 119 -2.00 5.20 -3.87
CA TRP A 119 -1.38 4.58 -2.71
C TRP A 119 -2.35 3.64 -2.03
N VAL A 120 -1.90 2.40 -1.83
CA VAL A 120 -2.72 1.35 -1.27
C VAL A 120 -1.95 0.48 -0.29
N ILE A 121 -2.68 -0.12 0.64
CA ILE A 121 -2.22 -1.23 1.48
C ILE A 121 -3.08 -2.45 1.17
N TYR A 122 -2.46 -3.62 1.16
CA TYR A 122 -3.11 -4.91 0.97
C TYR A 122 -2.93 -5.80 2.20
N HIS A 123 -3.84 -6.76 2.39
CA HIS A 123 -3.70 -7.76 3.45
C HIS A 123 -2.81 -8.93 3.01
N GLU A 124 -3.05 -9.45 1.81
CA GLU A 124 -2.34 -10.60 1.25
C GLU A 124 -2.14 -10.47 -0.26
N LEU A 125 -1.11 -11.16 -0.76
CA LEU A 125 -0.83 -11.34 -2.18
C LEU A 125 -1.11 -12.77 -2.57
N VAL A 126 -1.81 -12.94 -3.68
CA VAL A 126 -2.11 -14.26 -4.23
C VAL A 126 -1.56 -14.37 -5.63
N MET A 127 -0.64 -15.33 -5.76
CA MET A 127 -0.07 -15.72 -7.03
C MET A 127 -1.04 -16.62 -7.77
N THR A 128 -1.47 -16.19 -8.95
CA THR A 128 -2.19 -17.04 -9.91
C THR A 128 -1.52 -16.92 -11.29
N THR A 129 -2.14 -16.23 -12.24
CA THR A 129 -1.53 -15.84 -13.53
C THR A 129 -0.70 -14.56 -13.39
N LYS A 130 -1.14 -13.67 -12.52
CA LYS A 130 -0.45 -12.47 -12.05
C LYS A 130 -0.62 -12.41 -10.53
N GLU A 131 0.20 -11.61 -9.88
CA GLU A 131 0.05 -11.37 -8.45
C GLU A 131 -1.09 -10.39 -8.19
N TYR A 132 -2.09 -10.86 -7.46
CA TYR A 132 -3.26 -10.06 -7.11
C TYR A 132 -3.28 -9.75 -5.62
N MET A 133 -3.50 -8.47 -5.30
CA MET A 133 -3.75 -7.97 -3.96
C MET A 133 -5.21 -8.24 -3.58
N ARG A 134 -5.43 -8.83 -2.39
CA ARG A 134 -6.75 -8.94 -1.75
C ARG A 134 -6.87 -8.03 -0.54
N GLU A 135 -8.10 -7.61 -0.27
CA GLU A 135 -8.46 -6.71 0.84
C GLU A 135 -7.64 -5.42 0.82
N VAL A 136 -7.86 -4.62 -0.23
CA VAL A 136 -7.10 -3.39 -0.47
C VAL A 136 -7.76 -2.21 0.22
N THR A 137 -6.96 -1.35 0.86
CA THR A 137 -7.40 -0.09 1.46
C THR A 137 -6.59 1.10 0.94
N VAL A 138 -7.24 2.27 0.87
CA VAL A 138 -6.60 3.52 0.43
C VAL A 138 -5.87 4.16 1.60
N ILE A 139 -4.63 4.60 1.35
CA ILE A 139 -3.80 5.23 2.36
C ILE A 139 -3.19 6.54 1.88
N ASP A 140 -2.87 7.42 2.83
CA ASP A 140 -2.05 8.59 2.56
C ASP A 140 -0.57 8.25 2.83
N PRO A 141 0.36 8.60 1.92
CA PRO A 141 1.79 8.30 2.08
C PRO A 141 2.40 8.96 3.33
N LYS A 142 1.83 10.07 3.81
CA LYS A 142 2.28 10.77 5.02
C LYS A 142 2.27 9.87 6.25
N TRP A 143 1.27 8.97 6.35
CA TRP A 143 1.12 8.11 7.52
C TRP A 143 2.20 7.03 7.58
N LEU A 144 2.69 6.55 6.44
CA LEU A 144 3.79 5.57 6.41
C LEU A 144 5.07 6.14 7.02
N VAL A 145 5.35 7.42 6.74
CA VAL A 145 6.53 8.12 7.28
C VAL A 145 6.37 8.39 8.78
N GLU A 146 5.16 8.79 9.21
CA GLU A 146 4.83 9.01 10.63
C GLU A 146 4.94 7.71 11.46
N LEU A 147 4.41 6.60 10.93
CA LEU A 147 4.26 5.34 11.66
C LEU A 147 5.51 4.47 11.62
N ALA A 148 6.26 4.49 10.51
CA ALA A 148 7.47 3.70 10.33
C ALA A 148 8.65 4.57 9.81
N PRO A 149 9.12 5.54 10.60
CA PRO A 149 10.19 6.46 10.20
C PRO A 149 11.54 5.78 9.96
N ARG A 150 11.75 4.59 10.55
CA ARG A 150 12.96 3.80 10.33
C ARG A 150 12.96 3.09 8.97
N PHE A 151 11.79 2.79 8.44
CA PHE A 151 11.63 2.02 7.21
C PHE A 151 11.46 2.93 5.98
N PHE A 152 10.66 3.98 6.12
CA PHE A 152 10.33 4.89 5.04
C PHE A 152 11.04 6.23 5.19
N LYS A 153 11.59 6.73 4.08
CA LYS A 153 12.14 8.10 3.99
C LYS A 153 11.43 8.88 2.89
N VAL A 154 11.23 10.17 3.17
CA VAL A 154 10.75 11.13 2.17
C VAL A 154 11.90 11.43 1.23
N SER A 155 11.67 11.32 -0.09
CA SER A 155 12.63 11.77 -1.09
C SER A 155 12.64 13.30 -1.18
N ASP A 156 13.83 13.88 -1.34
CA ASP A 156 13.96 15.29 -1.69
C ASP A 156 13.41 15.51 -3.12
N PRO A 157 12.41 16.38 -3.34
CA PRO A 157 11.82 16.60 -4.66
C PRO A 157 12.83 17.19 -5.66
N THR A 158 13.85 17.89 -5.17
CA THR A 158 14.90 18.52 -5.98
C THR A 158 15.92 17.50 -6.51
N LYS A 159 16.05 16.32 -5.87
CA LYS A 159 17.04 15.30 -6.24
C LYS A 159 16.34 14.14 -6.92
N MET A 160 16.66 13.93 -8.19
CA MET A 160 16.21 12.76 -8.93
C MET A 160 16.81 11.49 -8.31
N SER A 161 15.96 10.56 -7.89
CA SER A 161 16.40 9.25 -7.42
C SER A 161 17.20 8.54 -8.52
N LYS A 162 18.21 7.74 -8.12
CA LYS A 162 19.02 6.93 -9.04
C LYS A 162 18.14 6.10 -9.99
N ARG A 163 17.03 5.54 -9.48
CA ARG A 163 16.04 4.80 -10.27
C ARG A 163 15.43 5.67 -11.36
N LYS A 164 14.91 6.85 -11.00
CA LYS A 164 14.29 7.79 -11.94
C LYS A 164 15.29 8.30 -12.99
N ARG A 165 16.58 8.41 -12.63
CA ARG A 165 17.64 8.78 -13.58
C ARG A 165 17.94 7.68 -14.60
N GLN A 166 17.69 6.42 -14.26
CA GLN A 166 17.92 5.25 -15.12
C GLN A 166 16.73 4.94 -16.04
N GLU A 167 15.55 5.49 -15.75
CA GLU A 167 14.35 5.33 -16.59
C GLU A 167 14.59 5.93 -17.99
N ARG A 168 14.55 5.07 -19.01
CA ARG A 168 14.73 5.44 -20.41
C ARG A 168 13.37 5.79 -21.00
N ILE A 169 13.18 7.06 -21.37
CA ILE A 169 11.95 7.50 -22.02
C ILE A 169 12.00 7.03 -23.47
N GLU A 170 11.00 6.28 -23.89
CA GLU A 170 10.77 5.95 -25.29
C GLU A 170 9.70 6.88 -25.88
N PRO A 171 9.82 7.30 -27.14
CA PRO A 171 8.79 8.09 -27.78
C PRO A 171 7.51 7.28 -27.93
N LEU A 172 6.39 7.99 -28.07
CA LEU A 172 5.09 7.37 -28.37
C LEU A 172 5.21 6.52 -29.65
N TYR A 173 4.59 5.32 -29.62
CA TYR A 173 4.57 4.43 -30.78
C TYR A 173 3.86 5.10 -31.96
N ASP A 174 4.58 5.25 -33.07
CA ASP A 174 4.05 5.70 -34.35
C ASP A 174 3.93 4.51 -35.29
N ARG A 175 2.74 4.30 -35.85
CA ARG A 175 2.46 3.20 -36.79
C ARG A 175 3.20 3.36 -38.12
N TYR A 176 3.42 4.60 -38.55
CA TYR A 176 3.90 4.89 -39.91
C TYR A 176 5.43 4.90 -40.03
N HIS A 177 6.13 5.01 -38.91
CA HIS A 177 7.58 5.09 -38.89
C HIS A 177 8.19 3.80 -38.31
N GLU A 178 9.22 3.30 -39.00
CA GLU A 178 10.00 2.17 -38.52
C GLU A 178 10.56 2.45 -37.11
N PRO A 179 10.48 1.48 -36.17
CA PRO A 179 11.07 1.63 -34.86
C PRO A 179 12.52 2.11 -34.89
N ASN A 180 12.85 3.04 -34.00
CA ASN A 180 14.19 3.63 -33.85
C ASN A 180 14.72 4.42 -35.06
N SER A 181 13.91 4.72 -36.09
CA SER A 181 14.29 5.59 -37.23
C SER A 181 14.64 7.02 -36.83
N TRP A 182 14.11 7.50 -35.69
CA TRP A 182 14.43 8.79 -35.10
C TRP A 182 15.86 8.88 -34.52
N ARG A 183 16.52 7.74 -34.27
CA ARG A 183 17.86 7.73 -33.67
C ARG A 183 18.90 8.22 -34.68
N LEU A 184 19.65 9.26 -34.32
CA LEU A 184 20.75 9.83 -35.12
C LEU A 184 21.80 8.77 -35.52
N SER A 185 22.00 7.74 -34.69
CA SER A 185 22.90 6.63 -34.99
C SER A 185 22.48 5.82 -36.22
N LYS A 186 21.17 5.70 -36.47
CA LYS A 186 20.61 4.93 -37.59
C LYS A 186 20.64 5.72 -38.91
N ARG A 187 20.68 7.06 -38.84
CA ARG A 187 20.78 7.94 -40.02
C ARG A 187 22.20 8.07 -40.59
N ARG A 188 23.22 7.64 -39.84
CA ARG A 188 24.63 7.69 -40.25
C ARG A 188 25.16 6.34 -40.76
N ALA A 189 24.34 5.29 -40.71
CA ALA A 189 24.61 3.97 -41.26
C ALA A 189 23.95 3.86 -42.63
#